data_AF-A0A7Y2UBE7-F1
#
_entry.id   AF-A0A7Y2UBE7-F1
#
_cell.length_a   1.000
_cell.length_b   1.000
_cell.length_c   1.000
_cell.angle_alpha   90.00
_cell.angle_beta   90.00
_cell.angle_gamma   90.00
#
_symmetry.space_group_name_H-M   'P 1'
#
loop_
_entity.id
_entity.type
_entity.pdbx_description
1 polymer ?
#
loop_
_entity_poly.entity_id
_entity_poly.type
_entity_poly.pdbx_seq_one_letter_code
_entity_poly.pdbx_strand_id
1 'polypeptide(L)'
;RLGGANGSQAPLAVHYLELQATQSPRVYRIIFTLTQNLRWAAVISGSIQLGVDGINNGVAQHLTEEQLLAETAGALRFKFKYFQQFERLITLPEGFEASQLTVRLRSGSLRTPIEQSVTGQSLFNQSAETTSEDEAVLSTTDN
;
A
#
# COMPACT_ATOMS: atom_id res chain seq x y z
N ARG A 1 -13.39 -10.87 -16.51
CA ARG A 1 -12.14 -11.56 -16.93
C ARG A 1 -11.13 -11.36 -15.81
N LEU A 2 -10.90 -12.38 -15.00
CA LEU A 2 -9.97 -12.34 -13.86
C LEU A 2 -8.59 -12.74 -14.39
N GLY A 3 -7.65 -11.80 -14.37
CA GLY A 3 -6.31 -11.99 -14.92
C GLY A 3 -5.34 -12.55 -13.88
N GLY A 4 -4.99 -13.82 -14.02
CA GLY A 4 -3.64 -14.36 -13.83
C GLY A 4 -2.95 -14.23 -12.46
N ALA A 5 -3.28 -15.12 -11.52
CA ALA A 5 -2.37 -15.45 -10.43
C ALA A 5 -1.36 -16.52 -10.91
N ASN A 6 -0.26 -16.09 -11.52
CA ASN A 6 0.92 -16.93 -11.63
C ASN A 6 1.70 -16.84 -10.32
N GLY A 7 1.79 -17.97 -9.62
CA GLY A 7 2.35 -18.14 -8.27
C GLY A 7 3.84 -17.85 -8.13
N SER A 8 4.19 -16.57 -8.05
CA SER A 8 5.40 -16.11 -7.37
C SER A 8 5.02 -14.96 -6.44
N GLN A 9 4.88 -15.27 -5.15
CA GLN A 9 4.70 -14.24 -4.13
C GLN A 9 5.90 -13.28 -4.20
N ALA A 10 5.63 -11.99 -4.40
CA ALA A 10 6.68 -10.99 -4.55
C ALA A 10 7.61 -10.97 -3.32
N PRO A 11 8.92 -10.73 -3.49
CA PRO A 11 9.88 -10.65 -2.39
C PRO A 11 9.60 -9.54 -1.38
N LEU A 12 8.85 -8.52 -1.79
CA LEU A 12 8.42 -7.40 -0.99
C LEU A 12 6.95 -7.14 -1.33
N ALA A 13 6.14 -6.83 -0.31
CA ALA A 13 4.73 -6.54 -0.48
C ALA A 13 4.28 -5.42 0.46
N VAL A 14 3.20 -4.74 0.09
CA VAL A 14 2.41 -3.90 1.00
C VAL A 14 1.31 -4.78 1.56
N HIS A 15 1.45 -5.19 2.82
CA HIS A 15 0.50 -6.09 3.48
C HIS A 15 -0.72 -5.38 4.05
N TYR A 16 -0.54 -4.12 4.46
CA TYR A 16 -1.60 -3.30 5.02
C TYR A 16 -1.47 -1.89 4.47
N LEU A 17 -2.60 -1.26 4.17
CA LEU A 17 -2.66 0.12 3.71
C LEU A 17 -4.01 0.71 4.07
N GLU A 18 -3.99 1.80 4.82
CA GLU A 18 -5.19 2.47 5.32
C GLU A 18 -4.97 3.99 5.37
N LEU A 19 -6.04 4.73 5.11
CA LEU A 19 -6.15 6.17 5.27
C LEU A 19 -7.23 6.48 6.32
N GLN A 20 -6.82 7.05 7.45
CA GLN A 20 -7.71 7.41 8.55
C GLN A 20 -7.91 8.92 8.62
N ALA A 21 -9.16 9.36 8.78
CA ALA A 21 -9.45 10.75 9.12
C ALA A 21 -8.95 11.08 10.54
N THR A 22 -8.43 12.28 10.73
CA THR A 22 -8.05 12.78 12.06
C THR A 22 -9.06 13.78 12.60
N GLN A 23 -8.86 14.24 13.83
CA GLN A 23 -9.65 15.34 14.41
C GLN A 23 -9.37 16.69 13.73
N SER A 24 -8.25 16.81 13.03
CA SER A 24 -7.90 18.03 12.29
C SER A 24 -8.46 17.96 10.87
N PRO A 25 -9.22 18.98 10.43
CA PRO A 25 -9.74 19.01 9.07
C PRO A 25 -8.62 18.89 8.04
N ARG A 26 -8.87 18.10 6.99
CA ARG A 26 -7.94 17.83 5.88
C ARG A 26 -6.66 17.08 6.25
N VAL A 27 -6.43 16.77 7.53
CA VAL A 27 -5.29 15.98 7.97
C VAL A 27 -5.73 14.53 8.10
N TYR A 28 -5.02 13.66 7.41
CA TYR A 28 -5.26 12.22 7.41
C TYR A 28 -4.01 11.49 7.85
N ARG A 29 -4.21 10.34 8.48
CA ARG A 29 -3.15 9.42 8.86
C ARG A 29 -3.11 8.27 7.86
N ILE A 30 -1.98 8.11 7.18
CA ILE A 30 -1.70 6.91 6.40
C ILE A 30 -0.97 5.92 7.30
N ILE A 31 -1.49 4.69 7.36
CA ILE A 31 -0.84 3.55 8.02
C ILE A 31 -0.60 2.48 6.96
N PHE A 32 0.63 1.98 6.87
CA PHE A 32 0.92 0.87 5.99
C PHE A 32 2.05 -0.02 6.50
N THR A 33 1.98 -1.30 6.17
CA THR A 33 2.95 -2.31 6.61
C THR A 33 3.59 -2.97 5.41
N LEU A 34 4.91 -2.91 5.34
CA LEU A 34 5.70 -3.61 4.36
C LEU A 34 6.13 -4.97 4.93
N THR A 35 6.02 -6.02 4.13
CA THR A 35 6.46 -7.38 4.51
C THR A 35 7.38 -7.94 3.45
N GLN A 36 8.30 -8.79 3.89
CA GLN A 36 9.18 -9.56 3.03
C GLN A 36 8.81 -11.03 3.09
N ASN A 37 8.79 -11.70 1.94
CA ASN A 37 8.59 -13.14 1.91
C ASN A 37 9.78 -13.85 2.57
N LEU A 38 9.48 -14.75 3.51
CA LEU A 38 10.46 -15.44 4.36
C LEU A 38 11.50 -16.28 3.60
N ARG A 39 11.21 -16.66 2.34
CA ARG A 39 12.20 -17.33 1.47
C ARG A 39 13.46 -16.48 1.28
N TRP A 40 13.36 -15.17 1.40
CA TRP A 40 14.49 -14.26 1.34
C TRP A 40 14.86 -13.82 2.77
N ALA A 41 15.91 -14.41 3.34
CA ALA A 41 16.37 -14.11 4.71
C ALA A 41 17.33 -12.90 4.79
N ALA A 42 17.37 -12.05 3.76
CA ALA A 42 18.26 -10.90 3.68
C ALA A 42 17.55 -9.58 4.06
N VAL A 43 18.31 -8.59 4.52
CA VAL A 43 17.79 -7.23 4.71
C VAL A 43 17.49 -6.62 3.36
N ILE A 44 16.29 -6.06 3.18
CA ILE A 44 15.89 -5.26 2.03
C ILE A 44 15.85 -3.79 2.39
N SER A 45 16.18 -2.91 1.45
CA SER A 45 16.11 -1.47 1.63
C SER A 45 15.74 -0.74 0.35
N GLY A 46 15.10 0.41 0.48
CA GLY A 46 14.65 1.17 -0.68
C GLY A 46 13.95 2.47 -0.32
N SER A 47 13.28 3.04 -1.31
CA SER A 47 12.45 4.24 -1.17
C SER A 47 10.98 3.91 -1.36
N ILE A 48 10.14 4.74 -0.74
CA ILE A 48 8.69 4.69 -0.82
C ILE A 48 8.26 5.97 -1.53
N GLN A 49 7.31 5.85 -2.43
CA GLN A 49 6.62 6.98 -3.04
C GLN A 49 5.14 6.86 -2.73
N LEU A 50 4.54 7.94 -2.23
CA LEU A 50 3.11 8.03 -1.95
C LEU A 50 2.42 8.85 -3.03
N GLY A 51 1.18 8.49 -3.34
CA GLY A 51 0.32 9.28 -4.21
C GLY A 51 -1.14 9.12 -3.82
N VAL A 52 -1.92 10.19 -3.99
CA VAL A 52 -3.36 10.18 -3.77
C VAL A 52 -4.05 10.73 -5.01
N ASP A 53 -4.92 9.92 -5.61
CA ASP A 53 -5.81 10.38 -6.67
C ASP A 53 -7.15 10.78 -6.06
N GLY A 54 -7.79 11.78 -6.67
CA GLY A 54 -9.08 12.28 -6.21
C GLY A 54 -9.68 13.29 -7.17
N ILE A 55 -10.73 13.93 -6.71
CA ILE A 55 -11.41 15.02 -7.41
C ILE A 55 -11.19 16.30 -6.61
N ASN A 56 -10.77 17.36 -7.29
CA ASN A 56 -10.68 18.71 -6.72
C ASN A 56 -11.53 19.65 -7.55
N ASN A 57 -12.57 20.24 -6.94
CA ASN A 57 -13.48 21.16 -7.62
C ASN A 57 -14.05 20.58 -8.95
N GLY A 58 -14.37 19.28 -8.95
CA GLY A 58 -14.92 18.58 -10.13
C GLY A 58 -13.89 18.11 -11.16
N VAL A 59 -12.59 18.32 -10.93
CA VAL A 59 -11.51 17.90 -11.83
C VAL A 59 -10.69 16.78 -11.19
N ALA A 60 -10.41 15.71 -11.95
CA ALA A 60 -9.53 14.65 -11.49
C ALA A 60 -8.10 15.19 -11.27
N GLN A 61 -7.54 14.96 -10.09
CA GLN A 61 -6.22 15.43 -9.71
C GLN A 61 -5.44 14.32 -9.01
N HIS A 62 -4.16 14.20 -9.38
CA HIS A 62 -3.17 13.37 -8.71
C HIS A 62 -2.30 14.23 -7.79
N LEU A 63 -2.13 13.82 -6.54
CA LEU A 63 -1.26 14.45 -5.55
C LEU A 63 -0.03 13.58 -5.29
N THR A 64 1.17 14.17 -5.40
CA THR A 64 2.44 13.49 -5.09
C THR A 64 2.77 13.58 -3.60
N GLU A 65 3.72 12.77 -3.14
CA GLU A 65 4.20 12.81 -1.76
C GLU A 65 4.68 14.19 -1.30
N GLU A 66 5.25 15.00 -2.21
CA GLU A 66 5.71 16.36 -1.89
C GLU A 66 4.55 17.32 -1.62
N GLN A 67 3.38 17.07 -2.21
CA GLN A 67 2.17 17.86 -2.00
C GLN A 67 1.38 17.38 -0.77
N LEU A 68 1.57 16.13 -0.38
CA LEU A 68 0.83 15.49 0.71
C LEU A 68 1.53 15.63 2.06
N LEU A 69 2.86 15.52 2.09
CA LEU A 69 3.66 15.52 3.31
C LEU A 69 4.15 16.94 3.66
N ALA A 70 4.46 17.15 4.94
CA ALA A 70 5.17 18.37 5.35
C ALA A 70 6.56 18.44 4.69
N GLU A 71 7.02 19.64 4.34
CA GLU A 71 8.34 19.86 3.73
C GLU A 71 9.49 19.27 4.58
N THR A 72 9.32 19.21 5.90
CA THR A 72 10.28 18.64 6.85
C THR A 72 10.30 17.12 6.90
N ALA A 73 9.35 16.43 6.24
CA ALA A 73 9.22 14.97 6.32
C ALA A 73 10.38 14.21 5.66
N GLY A 74 11.07 14.85 4.70
CA GLY A 74 12.14 14.24 3.93
C GLY A 74 11.69 13.02 3.11
N ALA A 75 12.62 12.38 2.42
CA ALA A 75 12.33 11.21 1.60
C ALA A 75 11.96 9.98 2.46
N LEU A 76 10.88 9.29 2.12
CA LEU A 76 10.52 8.03 2.78
C LEU A 76 11.42 6.89 2.31
N ARG A 77 12.05 6.21 3.28
CA ARG A 77 12.92 5.07 3.05
C ARG A 77 12.55 3.92 3.98
N PHE A 78 12.74 2.70 3.49
CA PHE A 78 12.60 1.49 4.30
C PHE A 78 13.91 0.72 4.36
N LYS A 79 14.11 0.00 5.47
CA LYS A 79 15.19 -0.97 5.63
C LYS A 79 14.81 -1.97 6.72
N PHE A 80 14.54 -3.21 6.35
CA PHE A 80 14.08 -4.24 7.28
C PHE A 80 14.40 -5.64 6.77
N LYS A 81 14.24 -6.65 7.64
CA LYS A 81 14.41 -8.07 7.30
C LYS A 81 13.09 -8.83 7.17
N TYR A 82 12.10 -8.46 7.98
CA TYR A 82 10.82 -9.18 8.07
C TYR A 82 9.65 -8.28 7.73
N PHE A 83 9.46 -7.22 8.52
CA PHE A 83 8.43 -6.22 8.28
C PHE A 83 8.87 -4.86 8.79
N GLN A 84 8.21 -3.81 8.27
CA GLN A 84 8.31 -2.45 8.78
C GLN A 84 6.97 -1.75 8.59
N GLN A 85 6.42 -1.21 9.67
CA GLN A 85 5.22 -0.37 9.63
C GLN A 85 5.61 1.10 9.52
N PHE A 86 4.82 1.84 8.77
CA PHE A 86 4.93 3.28 8.58
C PHE A 86 3.63 3.94 8.98
N GLU A 87 3.78 5.11 9.60
CA GLU A 87 2.69 5.99 9.95
C GLU A 87 3.07 7.42 9.54
N ARG A 88 2.23 8.06 8.73
CA ARG A 88 2.46 9.43 8.26
C ARG A 88 1.19 10.25 8.33
N LEU A 89 1.35 11.53 8.66
CA LEU A 89 0.29 12.51 8.48
C LEU A 89 0.44 13.13 7.10
N ILE A 90 -0.67 13.19 6.37
CA ILE A 90 -0.77 13.92 5.11
C ILE A 90 -1.82 15.01 5.23
N THR A 91 -1.66 16.07 4.45
CA THR A 91 -2.65 17.13 4.33
C THR A 91 -3.21 17.12 2.93
N LEU A 92 -4.53 17.03 2.81
CA LEU A 92 -5.23 17.17 1.53
C LEU A 92 -5.56 18.64 1.27
N PRO A 93 -5.55 19.09 0.00
CA PRO A 93 -6.06 20.41 -0.36
C PRO A 93 -7.52 20.58 0.01
N GLU A 94 -7.96 21.83 0.12
CA GLU A 94 -9.37 22.15 0.32
C GLU A 94 -10.21 21.69 -0.88
N GLY A 95 -11.39 21.11 -0.61
CA GLY A 95 -12.30 20.61 -1.66
C GLY A 95 -11.80 19.34 -2.37
N PHE A 96 -10.71 18.73 -1.90
CA PHE A 96 -10.19 17.49 -2.47
C PHE A 96 -10.88 16.26 -1.86
N GLU A 97 -11.51 15.46 -2.72
CA GLU A 97 -12.14 14.19 -2.39
C GLU A 97 -11.24 13.03 -2.84
N ALA A 98 -10.57 12.38 -1.89
CA ALA A 98 -9.67 11.27 -2.18
C ALA A 98 -10.46 10.02 -2.65
N SER A 99 -10.00 9.41 -3.74
CA SER A 99 -10.62 8.23 -4.35
C SER A 99 -9.68 7.02 -4.42
N GLN A 100 -8.36 7.25 -4.45
CA GLN A 100 -7.34 6.21 -4.47
C GLN A 100 -6.09 6.63 -3.69
N LEU A 101 -5.54 5.71 -2.91
CA LEU A 101 -4.22 5.85 -2.28
C LEU A 101 -3.27 4.84 -2.91
N THR A 102 -2.10 5.31 -3.36
CA THR A 102 -1.08 4.50 -4.02
C THR A 102 0.22 4.55 -3.22
N VAL A 103 0.82 3.37 -2.99
CA VAL A 103 2.14 3.19 -2.41
C VAL A 103 3.02 2.47 -3.42
N ARG A 104 4.12 3.11 -3.80
CA ARG A 104 5.10 2.54 -4.73
C ARG A 104 6.44 2.33 -4.03
N LEU A 105 6.99 1.13 -4.14
CA LEU A 105 8.23 0.70 -3.52
C LEU A 105 9.30 0.51 -4.60
N ARG A 106 10.48 1.11 -4.36
CA ARG A 106 11.66 0.92 -5.20
C ARG A 106 12.80 0.39 -4.34
N SER A 107 13.36 -0.75 -4.74
CA SER A 107 14.55 -1.33 -4.10
C SER A 107 15.59 -1.61 -5.17
N GLY A 108 16.87 -1.35 -4.87
CA GLY A 108 17.97 -1.73 -5.77
C GLY A 108 18.12 -3.26 -5.92
N SER A 109 17.57 -4.04 -5.00
CA SER A 109 17.55 -5.52 -5.10
C SER A 109 16.45 -6.06 -6.01
N LEU A 110 15.52 -5.22 -6.48
CA LEU A 110 14.38 -5.61 -7.31
C LEU A 110 14.46 -4.95 -8.68
N ARG A 111 14.17 -5.71 -9.74
CA ARG A 111 14.18 -5.18 -11.12
C ARG A 111 12.98 -4.29 -11.41
N THR A 112 11.81 -4.67 -10.90
CA THR A 112 10.56 -3.97 -11.09
C THR A 112 10.13 -3.31 -9.78
N PRO A 113 9.70 -2.04 -9.80
CA PRO A 113 9.01 -1.43 -8.67
C PRO A 113 7.76 -2.23 -8.32
N ILE A 114 7.42 -2.27 -7.04
CA ILE A 114 6.14 -2.80 -6.56
C ILE A 114 5.21 -1.62 -6.35
N GLU A 115 3.98 -1.72 -6.81
CA GLU A 115 2.96 -0.69 -6.66
C GLU A 115 1.69 -1.33 -6.12
N GLN A 116 1.14 -0.74 -5.07
CA GLN A 116 -0.12 -1.15 -4.48
C GLN A 116 -1.02 0.07 -4.40
N SER A 117 -2.26 -0.08 -4.84
CA SER A 117 -3.29 0.95 -4.72
C SER A 117 -4.51 0.40 -4.00
N VAL A 118 -5.18 1.25 -3.22
CA VAL A 118 -6.46 0.96 -2.57
C VAL A 118 -7.44 2.06 -2.93
N THR A 119 -8.72 1.71 -3.12
CA THR A 119 -9.77 2.61 -3.64
C THR A 119 -11.06 2.52 -2.81
N GLY A 120 -11.90 3.56 -2.91
CA GLY A 120 -13.27 3.53 -2.38
C GLY A 120 -13.35 3.30 -0.86
N GLN A 121 -14.33 2.49 -0.41
CA GLN A 121 -14.52 2.21 1.02
C GLN A 121 -13.32 1.52 1.67
N SER A 122 -12.53 0.78 0.89
CA SER A 122 -11.31 0.12 1.36
C SER A 122 -10.19 1.10 1.74
N LEU A 123 -10.23 2.36 1.25
CA LEU A 123 -9.32 3.41 1.73
C LEU A 123 -9.38 3.56 3.25
N PHE A 124 -10.58 3.45 3.81
CA PHE A 124 -10.88 3.74 5.21
C PHE A 124 -11.04 2.48 6.05
N ASN A 125 -11.06 1.29 5.42
CA ASN A 125 -11.12 0.02 6.12
C ASN A 125 -10.68 -1.12 5.20
N GLN A 126 -9.39 -1.49 5.25
CA GLN A 126 -8.94 -2.75 4.65
C GLN A 126 -7.75 -3.34 5.40
N SER A 127 -8.04 -4.27 6.32
CA SER A 127 -7.13 -5.39 6.56
C SER A 127 -7.10 -6.20 5.27
N ALA A 128 -5.96 -6.21 4.56
CA ALA A 128 -5.81 -6.96 3.32
C ALA A 128 -6.19 -8.41 3.57
N GLU A 129 -7.30 -8.86 2.97
CA GLU A 129 -7.68 -10.26 2.97
C GLU A 129 -6.52 -11.06 2.36
N THR A 130 -5.82 -11.77 3.23
CA THR A 130 -4.80 -12.73 2.83
C THR A 130 -5.55 -13.96 2.35
N THR A 131 -5.59 -14.15 1.04
CA THR A 131 -6.02 -15.40 0.40
C THR A 131 -5.35 -16.57 1.10
N SER A 132 -6.15 -17.29 1.89
CA SER A 132 -5.79 -18.55 2.50
C SER A 132 -6.17 -19.65 1.52
N GLU A 133 -5.30 -19.89 0.54
CA GLU A 133 -5.33 -21.09 -0.30
C GLU A 133 -4.12 -21.94 0.09
N ASP A 134 -4.34 -22.93 0.96
CA ASP A 134 -3.87 -24.32 0.80
C ASP A 134 -4.14 -25.13 2.08
N GLU A 135 -5.05 -26.11 1.98
CA GLU A 135 -4.71 -27.53 2.12
C GLU A 135 -5.97 -28.36 1.82
N ALA A 136 -5.90 -29.03 0.67
CA ALA A 136 -6.77 -30.12 0.25
C ALA A 136 -6.64 -31.31 1.20
N VAL A 137 -7.66 -32.17 1.30
CA VAL A 137 -7.61 -33.56 0.79
C VAL A 137 -8.91 -34.35 1.03
N LEU A 138 -9.43 -34.89 -0.08
CA LEU A 138 -9.95 -36.25 -0.27
C LEU A 138 -11.07 -36.79 0.65
N SER A 139 -12.26 -36.96 0.05
CA SER A 139 -12.78 -38.32 -0.13
C SER A 139 -13.79 -38.38 -1.29
N THR A 140 -13.38 -39.04 -2.37
CA THR A 140 -14.24 -39.84 -3.24
C THR A 140 -15.20 -40.71 -2.43
N THR A 141 -16.45 -40.84 -2.86
CA THR A 141 -17.04 -42.10 -3.38
C THR A 141 -18.47 -41.84 -3.84
N ASP A 142 -18.76 -42.29 -5.06
CA ASP A 142 -20.07 -42.65 -5.60
C ASP A 142 -21.14 -43.00 -4.56
N ASN A 143 -22.37 -42.47 -4.74
CA ASN A 143 -23.60 -43.26 -4.94
C ASN A 143 -24.81 -42.35 -5.21
#